data_AF-A0A9N9JU20-F1
#
_entry.id   AF-A0A9N9JU20-F1
#
_cell.length_a   1.000
_cell.length_b   1.000
_cell.length_c   1.000
_cell.angle_alpha   90.00
_cell.angle_beta   90.00
_cell.angle_gamma   90.00
#
_symmetry.space_group_name_H-M   'P 1'
#
loop_
_entity.id
_entity.type
_entity.pdbx_description
1 polymer ?
#
loop_
_entity_poly.entity_id
_entity_poly.type
_entity_poly.pdbx_seq_one_letter_code
_entity_poly.pdbx_strand_id
1 'polypeptide(L)'
;YNLQAKLTSGNRHLMLIKGHCGVGKSNKTAEEIKTLCHSDGFKSYLKLDMKKLNPKDTPKLIISPESIHKLGATGYDIIILDEFETITQNFSGPTMKKLKLSHNVYKFLLQSALLILALDAILDSDSLIHLQNISKIDAENSTVIWNQHIRDKRHTLIHINTKKWNAELIGALRQGLKVYIPMFASAEMAEALHKELASHGY
;
A
#
# COMPACT_ATOMS: atom_id res chain seq x y z
N TYR A 1 17.01 12.27 -13.73
CA TYR A 1 17.47 12.05 -12.33
C TYR A 1 17.74 10.56 -12.16
N ASN A 2 19.01 10.13 -12.02
CA ASN A 2 19.35 8.69 -11.99
C ASN A 2 19.21 8.15 -10.55
N LEU A 3 17.96 7.90 -10.14
CA LEU A 3 17.58 7.42 -8.80
C LEU A 3 18.28 6.09 -8.46
N GLN A 4 18.46 5.23 -9.48
CA GLN A 4 19.11 3.94 -9.36
C GLN A 4 20.57 4.08 -8.90
N ALA A 5 21.33 5.01 -9.48
CA ALA A 5 22.71 5.27 -9.08
C ALA A 5 22.85 5.79 -7.63
N LYS A 6 21.90 6.60 -7.14
CA LYS A 6 21.87 7.09 -5.74
C LYS A 6 21.47 6.00 -4.73
N LEU A 7 20.66 5.03 -5.17
CA LEU A 7 20.25 3.87 -4.38
C LEU A 7 21.37 2.80 -4.31
N THR A 8 22.23 2.72 -5.34
CA THR A 8 23.30 1.71 -5.43
C THR A 8 24.67 2.21 -4.96
N SER A 9 24.88 3.52 -4.78
CA SER A 9 26.16 4.04 -4.29
C SER A 9 26.28 3.89 -2.76
N GLY A 10 26.97 2.83 -2.31
CA GLY A 10 27.68 2.68 -1.03
C GLY A 10 26.88 2.79 0.28
N ASN A 11 26.85 1.71 1.07
CA ASN A 11 26.50 1.64 2.50
C ASN A 11 25.24 2.38 3.01
N ARG A 12 24.29 2.74 2.14
CA ARG A 12 23.04 3.36 2.58
C ARG A 12 22.08 2.31 3.10
N HIS A 13 21.51 2.58 4.27
CA HIS A 13 20.46 1.76 4.83
C HIS A 13 19.11 2.21 4.25
N LEU A 14 18.39 1.27 3.64
CA LEU A 14 17.12 1.48 2.98
C LEU A 14 15.99 0.78 3.75
N MET A 15 14.87 1.48 3.93
CA MET A 15 13.68 0.88 4.49
C MET A 15 12.46 1.13 3.61
N LEU A 16 11.70 0.07 3.36
CA LEU A 16 10.39 0.10 2.74
C LEU A 16 9.33 -0.11 3.81
N ILE A 17 8.46 0.89 4.00
CA ILE A 17 7.24 0.77 4.79
C ILE A 17 6.10 0.52 3.81
N LYS A 18 5.34 -0.56 4.01
CA LYS A 18 4.25 -0.96 3.11
C LYS A 18 2.89 -0.87 3.82
N GLY A 19 1.97 -0.05 3.29
CA GLY A 19 0.65 0.21 3.87
C GLY A 19 -0.21 -1.05 4.05
N HIS A 20 -0.23 -1.92 3.06
CA HIS A 20 -0.86 -3.23 3.17
C HIS A 20 0.10 -4.31 3.67
N CYS A 21 0.03 -4.62 4.96
CA CYS A 21 0.68 -5.79 5.56
C CYS A 21 -0.16 -6.49 6.65
N GLY A 22 -1.43 -6.08 6.82
CA GLY A 22 -2.35 -6.61 7.84
C GLY A 22 -3.00 -7.95 7.47
N VAL A 23 -3.18 -8.80 8.49
CA VAL A 23 -3.73 -10.17 8.42
C VAL A 23 -5.11 -10.17 7.73
N GLY A 24 -5.19 -10.81 6.55
CA GLY A 24 -6.45 -10.99 5.81
C GLY A 24 -6.35 -10.95 4.28
N LYS A 25 -5.30 -10.34 3.71
CA LYS A 25 -5.01 -10.35 2.25
C LYS A 25 -3.66 -11.04 1.94
N SER A 26 -3.37 -12.13 2.65
CA SER A 26 -2.01 -12.61 2.92
C SER A 26 -1.19 -13.08 1.71
N ASN A 27 -1.79 -13.57 0.64
CA ASN A 27 -1.00 -14.25 -0.39
C ASN A 27 -0.25 -13.30 -1.35
N LYS A 28 -0.92 -12.27 -1.88
CA LYS A 28 -0.32 -11.41 -2.90
C LYS A 28 0.75 -10.46 -2.33
N THR A 29 0.46 -9.84 -1.19
CA THR A 29 1.43 -9.01 -0.46
C THR A 29 2.64 -9.83 0.02
N ALA A 30 2.43 -11.04 0.52
CA ALA A 30 3.55 -11.90 0.93
C ALA A 30 4.39 -12.35 -0.28
N GLU A 31 3.79 -12.57 -1.45
CA GLU A 31 4.52 -12.86 -2.68
C GLU A 31 5.29 -11.64 -3.21
N GLU A 32 4.72 -10.45 -3.20
CA GLU A 32 5.44 -9.21 -3.55
C GLU A 32 6.64 -8.97 -2.63
N ILE A 33 6.44 -9.14 -1.32
CA ILE A 33 7.51 -9.06 -0.32
C ILE A 33 8.56 -10.16 -0.56
N LYS A 34 8.15 -11.39 -0.88
CA LYS A 34 9.09 -12.47 -1.23
C LYS A 34 9.91 -12.11 -2.46
N THR A 35 9.29 -11.61 -3.52
CA THR A 35 9.98 -11.20 -4.75
C THR A 35 11.03 -10.14 -4.46
N LEU A 36 10.65 -9.05 -3.78
CA LEU A 36 11.59 -7.98 -3.37
C LEU A 36 12.72 -8.50 -2.47
N CYS A 37 12.42 -9.45 -1.58
CA CYS A 37 13.43 -10.09 -0.74
C CYS A 37 14.46 -10.90 -1.56
N HIS A 38 14.02 -11.54 -2.65
CA HIS A 38 14.88 -12.38 -3.48
C HIS A 38 15.68 -11.59 -4.54
N SER A 39 15.10 -10.55 -5.14
CA SER A 39 15.76 -9.77 -6.21
C SER A 39 16.73 -8.72 -5.68
N ASP A 40 16.38 -8.02 -4.60
CA ASP A 40 17.03 -6.76 -4.23
C ASP A 40 17.73 -6.80 -2.86
N GLY A 41 17.72 -7.96 -2.20
CA GLY A 41 18.41 -8.19 -0.92
C GLY A 41 17.68 -7.62 0.30
N PHE A 42 16.39 -7.33 0.19
CA PHE A 42 15.58 -6.89 1.32
C PHE A 42 15.34 -8.03 2.32
N LYS A 43 15.37 -7.71 3.61
CA LYS A 43 14.92 -8.59 4.69
C LYS A 43 13.50 -8.22 5.09
N SER A 44 12.63 -9.20 5.22
CA SER A 44 11.27 -9.01 5.75
C SER A 44 11.28 -9.11 7.28
N TYR A 45 10.63 -8.16 7.96
CA TYR A 45 10.48 -8.20 9.42
C TYR A 45 9.79 -9.47 9.94
N LEU A 46 9.00 -10.17 9.11
CA LEU A 46 8.30 -11.40 9.48
C LEU A 46 9.24 -12.60 9.65
N LYS A 47 10.41 -12.57 9.01
CA LYS A 47 11.41 -13.64 9.06
C LYS A 47 12.48 -13.41 10.13
N LEU A 48 12.38 -12.31 10.89
CA LEU A 48 13.38 -11.88 11.85
C LEU A 48 12.86 -12.12 13.26
N ASP A 49 13.49 -13.03 13.98
CA ASP A 49 13.13 -13.38 15.36
C ASP A 49 13.71 -12.40 16.40
N MET A 50 13.88 -11.13 16.01
CA MET A 50 14.61 -10.14 16.79
C MET A 50 13.67 -9.22 17.57
N LYS A 51 13.98 -9.02 18.85
CA LYS A 51 13.28 -8.06 19.73
C LYS A 51 13.44 -6.61 19.27
N LYS A 52 14.56 -6.29 18.60
CA LYS A 52 14.87 -4.96 18.07
C LYS A 52 15.57 -5.07 16.71
N LEU A 53 15.01 -4.42 15.69
CA LEU A 53 15.57 -4.30 14.34
C LEU A 53 16.48 -3.08 14.26
N ASN A 54 17.63 -3.17 13.58
CA ASN A 54 18.53 -2.04 13.39
C ASN A 54 19.16 -2.04 11.98
N PRO A 55 19.51 -0.85 11.45
CA PRO A 55 20.05 -0.73 10.09
C PRO A 55 21.32 -1.55 9.82
N LYS A 56 22.18 -1.77 10.83
CA LYS A 56 23.43 -2.54 10.66
C LYS A 56 23.15 -4.00 10.32
N ASP A 57 22.18 -4.62 10.99
CA ASP A 57 21.81 -6.02 10.77
C ASP A 57 20.81 -6.18 9.61
N THR A 58 20.00 -5.15 9.37
CA THR A 58 18.97 -5.12 8.33
C THR A 58 19.14 -3.88 7.45
N PRO A 59 20.21 -3.80 6.64
CA PRO A 59 20.50 -2.61 5.83
C PRO A 59 19.45 -2.36 4.75
N LYS A 60 18.69 -3.38 4.36
CA LYS A 60 17.51 -3.28 3.51
C LYS A 60 16.35 -3.96 4.22
N LEU A 61 15.40 -3.20 4.74
CA LEU A 61 14.29 -3.73 5.54
C LEU A 61 12.94 -3.45 4.88
N ILE A 62 12.06 -4.45 4.85
CA ILE A 62 10.63 -4.28 4.57
C ILE A 62 9.87 -4.46 5.88
N ILE A 63 9.03 -3.48 6.23
CA ILE A 63 8.27 -3.46 7.48
C ILE A 63 6.86 -2.91 7.29
N SER A 64 5.92 -3.36 8.12
CA SER A 64 4.57 -2.79 8.19
C SER A 64 4.50 -1.63 9.18
N PRO A 65 3.58 -0.66 9.01
CA PRO A 65 3.35 0.42 9.96
C PRO A 65 3.15 -0.08 11.41
N GLU A 66 2.42 -1.18 11.57
CA GLU A 66 2.11 -1.77 12.87
C GLU A 66 3.34 -2.30 13.60
N SER A 67 4.37 -2.68 12.84
CA SER A 67 5.59 -3.30 13.34
C SER A 67 6.75 -2.33 13.51
N ILE A 68 6.61 -1.06 13.11
CA ILE A 68 7.67 -0.03 13.20
C ILE A 68 8.21 0.13 14.63
N HIS A 69 7.39 -0.07 15.67
CA HIS A 69 7.83 -0.05 17.06
C HIS A 69 8.91 -1.08 17.42
N LYS A 70 9.17 -2.08 16.56
CA LYS A 70 10.24 -3.07 16.73
C LYS A 70 11.61 -2.51 16.34
N LEU A 71 11.71 -1.32 15.76
CA LEU A 71 12.98 -0.70 15.44
C LEU A 71 13.66 -0.21 16.73
N GLY A 72 14.88 -0.69 16.97
CA GLY A 72 15.63 -0.41 18.19
C GLY A 72 16.47 0.87 18.15
N ALA A 73 16.78 1.34 16.94
CA ALA A 73 17.53 2.55 16.66
C ALA A 73 17.14 3.09 15.27
N THR A 74 17.46 4.35 15.05
CA THR A 74 17.24 5.09 13.80
C THR A 74 18.51 5.05 12.95
N GLY A 75 18.43 5.46 11.69
CA GLY A 75 19.60 5.43 10.78
C GLY A 75 19.36 4.73 9.45
N TYR A 76 18.10 4.64 9.01
CA TYR A 76 17.81 4.41 7.60
C TYR A 76 17.96 5.73 6.85
N ASP A 77 18.87 5.76 5.90
CA ASP A 77 19.18 6.93 5.09
C ASP A 77 18.07 7.22 4.08
N ILE A 78 17.41 6.16 3.61
CA ILE A 78 16.37 6.25 2.59
C ILE A 78 15.13 5.51 3.08
N ILE A 79 13.99 6.18 3.02
CA ILE A 79 12.69 5.63 3.38
C ILE A 79 11.78 5.66 2.16
N ILE A 80 11.20 4.52 1.84
CA ILE A 80 10.14 4.38 0.82
C ILE A 80 8.83 4.11 1.54
N LEU A 81 7.81 4.90 1.26
CA LEU A 81 6.45 4.77 1.76
C LEU A 81 5.59 4.27 0.59
N ASP A 82 5.37 2.97 0.52
CA ASP A 82 4.50 2.34 -0.50
C ASP A 82 3.07 2.30 0.01
N GLU A 83 2.14 2.88 -0.77
CA GLU A 83 0.75 3.15 -0.37
C GLU A 83 0.68 4.14 0.80
N PHE A 84 1.26 5.34 0.59
CA PHE A 84 1.37 6.38 1.61
C PHE A 84 0.04 6.74 2.29
N GLU A 85 -1.07 6.82 1.54
CA GLU A 85 -2.40 7.09 2.10
C GLU A 85 -2.80 6.01 3.10
N THR A 86 -2.57 4.75 2.73
CA THR A 86 -2.88 3.59 3.58
C THR A 86 -2.01 3.59 4.84
N ILE A 87 -0.73 3.94 4.71
CA ILE A 87 0.17 4.09 5.87
C ILE A 87 -0.36 5.15 6.82
N THR A 88 -0.76 6.31 6.31
CA THR A 88 -1.30 7.42 7.10
C THR A 88 -2.58 7.00 7.84
N GLN A 89 -3.48 6.31 7.15
CA GLN A 89 -4.72 5.77 7.74
C GLN A 89 -4.44 4.76 8.87
N ASN A 90 -3.40 3.92 8.78
CA ASN A 90 -3.05 2.99 9.85
C ASN A 90 -2.67 3.72 11.15
N PHE A 91 -2.09 4.93 11.07
CA PHE A 91 -1.79 5.76 12.23
C PHE A 91 -2.97 6.57 12.75
N SER A 92 -4.08 6.64 12.01
CA SER A 92 -5.34 7.22 12.48
C SER A 92 -6.31 6.16 13.02
N GLY A 93 -6.08 4.88 12.72
CA GLY A 93 -6.98 3.78 13.07
C GLY A 93 -6.92 3.33 14.54
N PRO A 94 -8.04 2.85 15.12
CA PRO A 94 -8.10 2.40 16.51
C PRO A 94 -7.49 1.00 16.74
N THR A 95 -7.21 0.25 15.67
CA THR A 95 -6.83 -1.18 15.73
C THR A 95 -5.35 -1.40 16.08
N MET A 96 -4.54 -0.35 16.09
CA MET A 96 -3.11 -0.44 16.27
C MET A 96 -2.70 -0.50 17.75
N LYS A 97 -2.32 -1.70 18.22
CA LYS A 97 -1.98 -1.98 19.63
C LYS A 97 -0.92 -1.05 20.25
N LYS A 98 0.04 -0.58 19.46
CA LYS A 98 1.15 0.29 19.91
C LYS A 98 1.23 1.57 19.10
N LEU A 99 0.08 2.23 18.92
CA LEU A 99 -0.07 3.40 18.06
C LEU A 99 0.94 4.51 18.40
N LYS A 100 0.90 5.03 19.63
CA LYS A 100 1.76 6.15 20.07
C LYS A 100 3.25 5.86 19.90
N LEU A 101 3.69 4.64 20.28
CA LEU A 101 5.09 4.25 20.16
C LEU A 101 5.52 4.17 18.69
N SER A 102 4.74 3.51 17.84
CA SER A 102 5.09 3.37 16.42
C SER A 102 5.03 4.70 15.70
N HIS A 103 4.07 5.57 16.04
CA HIS A 103 3.96 6.92 15.48
C HIS A 103 5.18 7.78 15.86
N ASN A 104 5.66 7.70 17.10
CA ASN A 104 6.88 8.40 17.52
C ASN A 104 8.10 7.92 16.75
N VAL A 105 8.24 6.60 16.57
CA VAL A 105 9.35 6.02 15.78
C VAL A 105 9.23 6.43 14.31
N TYR A 106 8.04 6.36 13.72
CA TYR A 106 7.75 6.80 12.35
C TYR A 106 8.12 8.26 12.11
N LYS A 107 7.65 9.17 12.99
CA LYS A 107 8.00 10.59 12.93
C LYS A 107 9.51 10.81 13.00
N PHE A 108 10.19 10.13 13.92
CA PHE A 108 11.65 10.25 14.02
C PHE A 108 12.34 9.77 12.73
N LEU A 109 11.92 8.63 12.20
CA LEU A 109 12.48 8.07 10.97
C LEU A 109 12.40 9.06 9.83
N LEU A 110 11.22 9.62 9.57
CA LEU A 110 11.02 10.61 8.51
C LEU A 110 11.87 11.87 8.71
N GLN A 111 12.03 12.34 9.95
CA GLN A 111 12.85 13.52 10.25
C GLN A 111 14.35 13.28 10.16
N SER A 112 14.79 12.02 10.21
CA SER A 112 16.21 11.65 10.19
C SER A 112 16.68 11.13 8.83
N ALA A 113 15.76 10.80 7.92
CA ALA A 113 16.10 10.26 6.61
C ALA A 113 16.74 11.32 5.71
N LEU A 114 17.72 10.91 4.90
CA LEU A 114 18.31 11.75 3.86
C LEU A 114 17.40 11.87 2.64
N LEU A 115 16.54 10.89 2.42
CA LEU A 115 15.59 10.86 1.32
C LEU A 115 14.33 10.10 1.71
N ILE A 116 13.17 10.71 1.43
CA ILE A 116 11.87 10.08 1.58
C ILE A 116 11.23 9.99 0.19
N LEU A 117 10.77 8.79 -0.17
CA LEU A 117 10.02 8.54 -1.40
C LEU A 117 8.62 8.08 -1.00
N ALA A 118 7.63 8.95 -1.14
CA ALA A 118 6.22 8.58 -0.92
C ALA A 118 5.57 8.24 -2.26
N LEU A 119 4.97 7.06 -2.32
CA LEU A 119 4.35 6.51 -3.52
C LEU A 119 2.89 6.20 -3.22
N ASP A 120 1.99 6.74 -4.03
CA ASP A 120 0.58 6.40 -4.00
C ASP A 120 -0.05 6.58 -5.38
N ALA A 121 -1.18 5.93 -5.62
CA ALA A 121 -1.97 6.13 -6.83
C ALA A 121 -2.67 7.49 -6.84
N ILE A 122 -2.99 8.03 -5.66
CA ILE A 122 -3.64 9.32 -5.46
C ILE A 122 -2.91 10.05 -4.32
N LEU A 123 -2.40 11.26 -4.58
CA LEU A 123 -1.72 12.10 -3.58
C LEU A 123 -2.33 13.51 -3.57
N ASP A 124 -3.31 13.77 -2.72
CA ASP A 124 -3.88 15.13 -2.65
C ASP A 124 -2.94 16.13 -1.95
N SER A 125 -3.32 17.41 -1.99
CA SER A 125 -2.56 18.48 -1.35
C SER A 125 -2.44 18.30 0.16
N ASP A 126 -3.46 17.74 0.81
CA ASP A 126 -3.48 17.56 2.26
C ASP A 126 -2.46 16.49 2.68
N SER A 127 -2.35 15.43 1.90
CA SER A 127 -1.34 14.38 2.08
C SER A 127 0.09 14.86 1.85
N LEU A 128 0.30 15.73 0.86
CA LEU A 128 1.60 16.37 0.63
C LEU A 128 1.98 17.28 1.82
N ILE A 129 1.05 18.13 2.27
CA ILE A 129 1.25 19.00 3.44
C ILE A 129 1.49 18.16 4.69
N HIS A 130 0.75 17.07 4.87
CA HIS A 130 0.93 16.16 5.99
C HIS A 130 2.35 15.58 6.00
N LEU A 131 2.81 15.05 4.86
CA LEU A 131 4.16 14.49 4.72
C LEU A 131 5.24 15.52 5.02
N GLN A 132 5.15 16.70 4.40
CA GLN A 132 6.07 17.83 4.62
C GLN A 132 6.16 18.22 6.11
N ASN A 133 5.01 18.31 6.78
CA ASN A 133 4.95 18.67 8.19
C ASN A 133 5.56 17.60 9.11
N ILE A 134 5.26 16.32 8.89
CA ILE A 134 5.78 15.25 9.74
C ILE A 134 7.29 15.07 9.54
N SER A 135 7.79 15.19 8.30
CA SER A 135 9.21 15.08 7.96
C SER A 135 10.01 16.36 8.21
N LYS A 136 9.34 17.50 8.44
CA LYS A 136 9.95 18.85 8.51
C LYS A 136 10.72 19.21 7.22
N ILE A 137 10.14 18.86 6.08
CA ILE A 137 10.67 19.21 4.75
C ILE A 137 9.78 20.32 4.20
N ASP A 138 10.41 21.42 3.78
CA ASP A 138 9.69 22.52 3.13
C ASP A 138 9.30 22.18 1.68
N ALA A 139 8.47 23.02 1.08
CA ALA A 139 8.04 22.83 -0.30
C ALA A 139 9.22 22.87 -1.28
N GLU A 140 10.24 23.69 -1.01
CA GLU A 140 11.42 23.90 -1.86
C GLU A 140 12.31 22.65 -1.94
N ASN A 141 12.37 21.86 -0.87
CA ASN A 141 13.09 20.59 -0.80
C ASN A 141 12.20 19.38 -1.11
N SER A 142 11.00 19.61 -1.64
CA SER A 142 10.07 18.57 -2.06
C SER A 142 9.87 18.58 -3.57
N THR A 143 9.58 17.42 -4.16
CA THR A 143 9.25 17.31 -5.58
C THR A 143 8.15 16.28 -5.75
N VAL A 144 7.10 16.65 -6.48
CA VAL A 144 5.97 15.78 -6.79
C VAL A 144 6.00 15.43 -8.27
N ILE A 145 5.94 14.13 -8.57
CA ILE A 145 5.93 13.64 -9.95
C ILE A 145 4.60 12.96 -10.18
N TRP A 146 3.78 13.57 -11.03
CA TRP A 146 2.52 13.02 -11.48
C TRP A 146 2.71 12.20 -12.74
N ASN A 147 2.48 10.89 -12.66
CA ASN A 147 2.44 10.09 -13.86
C ASN A 147 1.15 10.43 -14.63
N GLN A 148 1.28 10.88 -15.88
CA GLN A 148 0.15 11.09 -16.76
C GLN A 148 -0.37 9.72 -17.22
N HIS A 149 -1.08 9.02 -16.34
CA HIS A 149 -1.74 7.79 -16.77
C HIS A 149 -2.90 8.17 -17.68
N ILE A 150 -2.89 7.62 -18.90
CA ILE A 150 -3.97 7.75 -19.87
C ILE A 150 -5.22 7.23 -19.16
N ARG A 151 -6.18 8.13 -18.90
CA ARG A 151 -7.49 7.76 -18.36
C ARG A 151 -8.08 6.73 -19.33
N ASP A 152 -8.08 5.47 -18.90
CA ASP A 152 -8.84 4.44 -19.59
C ASP A 152 -10.28 4.94 -19.67
N LYS A 153 -10.87 4.99 -20.87
CA LYS A 153 -12.21 5.54 -21.10
C LYS A 153 -13.24 4.55 -20.57
N ARG A 154 -13.30 4.39 -19.25
CA ARG A 154 -14.30 3.56 -18.59
C ARG A 154 -15.64 4.29 -18.70
N HIS A 155 -16.60 3.62 -19.32
CA HIS A 155 -17.97 4.07 -19.34
C HIS A 155 -18.62 3.67 -18.01
N THR A 156 -19.09 4.66 -17.25
CA THR A 156 -19.91 4.41 -16.07
C THR A 156 -21.37 4.46 -16.47
N LEU A 157 -22.09 3.35 -16.31
CA LEU A 157 -23.53 3.29 -16.49
C LEU A 157 -24.19 3.10 -15.11
N ILE A 158 -25.18 3.94 -14.80
CA ILE A 158 -25.98 3.82 -13.58
C ILE A 158 -27.33 3.22 -13.96
N HIS A 159 -27.62 2.04 -13.43
CA HIS A 159 -28.90 1.36 -13.64
C HIS A 159 -29.76 1.53 -12.40
N ILE A 160 -30.89 2.23 -12.53
CA ILE A 160 -31.90 2.35 -11.47
C ILE A 160 -32.85 1.13 -11.49
N ASN A 161 -32.89 0.39 -12.61
CA ASN A 161 -33.79 -0.73 -12.84
C ASN A 161 -33.02 -2.07 -12.87
N THR A 162 -33.34 -2.94 -11.91
CA THR A 162 -32.76 -4.28 -11.75
C THR A 162 -33.00 -5.20 -12.94
N LYS A 163 -34.15 -5.12 -13.62
CA LYS A 163 -34.42 -5.95 -14.82
C LYS A 163 -33.49 -5.60 -15.97
N LYS A 164 -33.24 -4.31 -16.18
CA LYS A 164 -32.33 -3.83 -17.24
C LYS A 164 -30.89 -4.25 -16.92
N TRP A 165 -30.49 -4.09 -15.66
CA TRP A 165 -29.17 -4.53 -15.20
C TRP A 165 -28.97 -6.06 -15.37
N ASN A 166 -29.95 -6.88 -14.97
CA ASN A 166 -29.90 -8.34 -15.16
C ASN A 166 -29.76 -8.71 -16.65
N ALA A 167 -30.53 -8.08 -17.53
CA ALA A 167 -30.47 -8.35 -18.96
C ALA A 167 -29.09 -8.03 -19.56
N GLU A 168 -28.48 -6.91 -19.16
CA GLU A 168 -27.14 -6.52 -19.61
C GLU A 168 -26.04 -7.42 -19.02
N LEU A 169 -26.15 -7.78 -17.74
CA LEU A 169 -25.24 -8.73 -17.09
C LEU A 169 -25.24 -10.09 -17.81
N ILE A 170 -26.41 -10.67 -18.03
CA ILE A 170 -26.54 -11.94 -18.75
C ILE A 170 -26.06 -11.78 -20.20
N GLY A 171 -26.33 -10.65 -20.85
CA GLY A 171 -25.82 -10.34 -22.18
C GLY A 171 -24.29 -10.34 -22.24
N ALA A 172 -23.61 -9.72 -21.27
CA ALA A 172 -22.15 -9.70 -21.18
C ALA A 172 -21.59 -11.11 -20.94
N LEU A 173 -22.20 -11.89 -20.05
CA LEU A 173 -21.80 -13.28 -19.78
C LEU A 173 -21.97 -14.18 -21.01
N ARG A 174 -23.06 -14.02 -21.78
CA ARG A 174 -23.29 -14.70 -23.06
C ARG A 174 -22.22 -14.39 -24.12
N GLN A 175 -21.67 -13.19 -24.08
CA GLN A 175 -20.56 -12.79 -24.97
C GLN A 175 -19.20 -13.32 -24.50
N GLY A 176 -19.15 -14.08 -23.39
CA GLY A 176 -17.90 -14.60 -22.83
C GLY A 176 -17.09 -13.57 -22.04
N LEU A 177 -17.68 -12.42 -21.70
CA LEU A 177 -17.00 -11.40 -20.90
C LEU A 177 -16.94 -11.83 -19.44
N LYS A 178 -15.80 -11.54 -18.79
CA LYS A 178 -15.65 -11.71 -17.34
C LYS A 178 -16.23 -10.50 -16.63
N VAL A 179 -17.20 -10.74 -15.74
CA VAL A 179 -17.87 -9.68 -14.98
C VAL A 179 -17.47 -9.78 -13.50
N TYR A 180 -17.15 -8.63 -12.90
CA TYR A 180 -16.96 -8.52 -11.45
C TYR A 180 -18.10 -7.69 -10.86
N ILE A 181 -18.82 -8.26 -9.89
CA ILE A 181 -20.00 -7.63 -9.27
C ILE A 181 -19.67 -7.37 -7.79
N PRO A 182 -19.21 -6.15 -7.43
CA PRO A 182 -19.11 -5.77 -6.03
C PRO A 182 -20.53 -5.57 -5.48
N MET A 183 -21.00 -6.49 -4.64
CA MET A 183 -22.28 -6.36 -3.97
C MET A 183 -22.12 -5.69 -2.61
N PHE A 184 -22.76 -4.54 -2.45
CA PHE A 184 -22.93 -3.87 -1.15
C PHE A 184 -24.24 -4.32 -0.47
N ALA A 185 -24.49 -5.62 -0.47
CA ALA A 185 -25.68 -6.27 0.10
C ALA A 185 -25.26 -7.40 1.05
N SER A 186 -26.23 -8.07 1.69
CA SER A 186 -25.93 -9.20 2.57
C SER A 186 -25.30 -10.38 1.80
N ALA A 187 -24.58 -11.23 2.52
CA ALA A 187 -24.00 -12.45 1.96
C ALA A 187 -25.08 -13.35 1.32
N GLU A 188 -26.29 -13.43 1.92
CA GLU A 188 -27.37 -14.24 1.36
C GLU A 188 -27.84 -13.72 0.00
N MET A 189 -27.88 -12.40 -0.19
CA MET A 189 -28.24 -11.81 -1.49
C MET A 189 -27.19 -12.09 -2.56
N ALA A 190 -25.90 -12.06 -2.18
CA ALA A 190 -24.82 -12.43 -3.08
C ALA A 190 -24.88 -13.91 -3.49
N GLU A 191 -25.17 -14.80 -2.54
CA GLU A 191 -25.38 -16.22 -2.82
C GLU A 191 -26.61 -16.48 -3.69
N ALA A 192 -27.72 -15.77 -3.46
CA ALA A 192 -28.92 -15.90 -4.26
C ALA A 192 -28.66 -15.52 -5.73
N LEU A 193 -27.98 -14.39 -5.96
CA LEU A 193 -27.57 -13.98 -7.31
C LEU A 193 -26.61 -15.00 -7.94
N HIS A 194 -25.64 -15.52 -7.16
CA HIS A 194 -24.72 -16.54 -7.66
C HIS A 194 -25.45 -17.81 -8.09
N LYS A 195 -26.42 -18.29 -7.30
CA LYS A 195 -27.26 -19.45 -7.64
C LYS A 195 -28.13 -19.18 -8.88
N GLU A 196 -28.65 -17.95 -9.02
CA GLU A 196 -29.40 -17.55 -10.21
C GLU A 196 -28.52 -17.62 -11.46
N LEU A 197 -27.32 -17.03 -11.43
CA LEU A 197 -26.37 -17.08 -12.56
C LEU A 197 -25.93 -18.51 -12.90
N ALA A 198 -25.63 -19.32 -11.88
CA ALA A 198 -25.27 -20.73 -12.05
C ALA A 198 -26.39 -21.55 -12.70
N SER A 199 -27.67 -21.26 -12.38
CA SER A 199 -28.81 -21.93 -13.01
C SER A 199 -28.94 -21.61 -14.51
N HIS A 200 -28.34 -20.51 -14.97
CA HIS A 200 -28.23 -20.13 -16.38
C HIS A 200 -26.92 -20.61 -17.04
N GLY A 201 -26.08 -21.36 -16.31
CA GLY A 201 -24.82 -21.91 -16.81
C GLY A 201 -23.63 -20.95 -16.79
N TYR A 202 -23.67 -19.91 -15.95
CA TYR A 202 -22.58 -18.94 -15.78
C TYR A 202 -21.89 -19.04 -14.42
#